data_AF-A0A972S4K8-F1
#
_entry.id   AF-A0A972S4K8-F1
#
_cell.length_a   1.000
_cell.length_b   1.000
_cell.length_c   1.000
_cell.angle_alpha   90.00
_cell.angle_beta   90.00
_cell.angle_gamma   90.00
#
_symmetry.space_group_name_H-M   'P 1'
#
loop_
_entity.id
_entity.type
_entity.pdbx_description
1 polymer ?
#
loop_
_entity_poly.entity_id
_entity_poly.type
_entity_poly.pdbx_seq_one_letter_code
_entity_poly.pdbx_strand_id
1 'polypeptide(L)'
;MIVEVGGQLADSEGYIIDVAEEIRRVLVTRRGSIPMNPEYGSRLYELRDRTFDDETKLRAIEYTHEAIDMWVDRVRCERVRVEPHSTETFVIQVEVAPR
;
A
#
# COMPACT_ATOMS: atom_id res chain seq x y z
N MET A 1 9.01 -0.22 7.59
CA MET A 1 7.67 -0.01 7.01
C MET A 1 6.82 -1.21 7.36
N ILE A 2 5.86 -1.00 8.24
CA ILE A 2 4.84 -1.99 8.59
C ILE A 2 3.59 -1.58 7.80
N VAL A 3 3.05 -2.48 7.01
CA VAL A 3 1.82 -2.25 6.25
C VAL A 3 0.71 -3.00 6.96
N GLU A 4 -0.28 -2.27 7.47
CA GLU A 4 -1.47 -2.84 8.07
C GLU A 4 -2.62 -2.65 7.07
N VAL A 5 -3.23 -3.74 6.62
CA VAL A 5 -4.40 -3.66 5.74
C VAL A 5 -5.63 -3.83 6.62
N GLY A 6 -6.44 -2.77 6.74
CA GLY A 6 -7.66 -2.76 7.53
C GLY A 6 -8.86 -2.63 6.61
N GLY A 7 -9.39 -3.74 6.09
CA GLY A 7 -10.59 -3.76 5.26
C GLY A 7 -11.75 -4.46 5.94
N GLN A 8 -12.92 -3.81 5.99
CA GLN A 8 -14.20 -4.49 6.24
C GLN A 8 -14.65 -5.14 4.93
N LEU A 9 -14.33 -6.43 4.75
CA LEU A 9 -14.87 -7.26 3.68
C LEU A 9 -15.45 -8.51 4.32
N ALA A 10 -16.73 -8.73 4.08
CA ALA A 10 -17.53 -9.78 4.72
C ALA A 10 -17.01 -11.20 4.39
N ASP A 11 -17.06 -12.03 5.42
CA ASP A 11 -16.79 -13.46 5.53
C ASP A 11 -16.70 -14.31 4.25
N SER A 12 -15.48 -14.74 3.92
CA SER A 12 -15.15 -16.15 3.68
C SER A 12 -13.64 -16.31 3.90
N GLU A 13 -13.22 -17.21 4.80
CA GLU A 13 -11.86 -17.29 5.39
C GLU A 13 -10.67 -17.29 4.39
N GLY A 14 -10.91 -17.52 3.09
CA GLY A 14 -9.86 -17.47 2.05
C GLY A 14 -9.75 -16.17 1.25
N TYR A 15 -10.80 -15.34 1.16
CA TYR A 15 -10.80 -14.18 0.26
C TYR A 15 -10.00 -12.98 0.81
N ILE A 16 -10.07 -12.77 2.12
CA ILE A 16 -9.44 -11.63 2.80
C ILE A 16 -7.90 -11.79 2.83
N ILE A 17 -7.43 -13.01 3.07
CA ILE A 17 -5.99 -13.31 3.13
C ILE A 17 -5.33 -13.11 1.77
N ASP A 18 -5.99 -13.50 0.67
CA ASP A 18 -5.45 -13.37 -0.69
C ASP A 18 -5.30 -11.90 -1.09
N VAL A 19 -6.33 -11.08 -0.87
CA VAL A 19 -6.30 -9.64 -1.22
C VAL A 19 -5.28 -8.87 -0.37
N ALA A 20 -5.20 -9.15 0.93
CA ALA A 20 -4.23 -8.50 1.79
C ALA A 20 -2.79 -8.83 1.38
N GLU A 21 -2.52 -10.10 1.03
CA GLU A 21 -1.21 -10.53 0.53
C GLU A 21 -0.89 -9.94 -0.85
N GLU A 22 -1.89 -9.79 -1.72
CA GLU A 22 -1.74 -9.14 -3.03
C GLU A 22 -1.37 -7.66 -2.87
N ILE A 23 -2.12 -6.91 -2.05
CA ILE A 23 -1.82 -5.50 -1.72
C ILE A 23 -0.42 -5.40 -1.12
N ARG A 24 -0.10 -6.26 -0.15
CA ARG A 24 1.21 -6.29 0.50
C ARG A 24 2.33 -6.52 -0.53
N ARG A 25 2.14 -7.47 -1.46
CA ARG A 25 3.11 -7.76 -2.53
C ARG A 25 3.34 -6.53 -3.40
N VAL A 26 2.28 -5.85 -3.83
CA VAL A 26 2.37 -4.64 -4.66
C VAL A 26 3.11 -3.53 -3.91
N LEU A 27 2.74 -3.25 -2.66
CA LEU A 27 3.29 -2.14 -1.89
C LEU A 27 4.76 -2.34 -1.49
N VAL A 28 5.17 -3.59 -1.22
CA VAL A 28 6.57 -3.91 -0.88
C VAL A 28 7.46 -3.95 -2.13
N THR A 29 6.92 -4.32 -3.29
CA THR A 29 7.69 -4.43 -4.53
C THR A 29 8.10 -3.05 -5.03
N ARG A 30 9.39 -2.88 -5.31
CA ARG A 30 9.94 -1.63 -5.85
C ARG A 30 9.60 -1.52 -7.34
N ARG A 31 9.02 -0.39 -7.76
CA ARG A 31 8.85 -0.10 -9.19
C ARG A 31 10.19 -0.18 -9.92
N GLY A 32 10.22 -0.92 -11.03
CA GLY A 32 11.42 -1.20 -11.82
C GLY A 32 12.17 -2.48 -11.43
N SER A 33 11.78 -3.20 -10.38
CA SER A 33 12.50 -4.40 -9.95
C SER A 33 12.18 -5.66 -10.75
N ILE A 34 11.05 -5.70 -11.45
CA ILE A 34 10.64 -6.87 -12.24
C ILE A 34 11.10 -6.68 -13.70
N PRO A 35 12.05 -7.50 -14.21
CA PRO A 35 12.64 -7.27 -15.53
C PRO A 35 11.62 -7.27 -16.68
N MET A 36 10.62 -8.15 -16.62
CA MET A 36 9.58 -8.28 -17.64
C MET A 36 8.37 -7.35 -17.42
N ASN A 37 8.30 -6.66 -16.28
CA ASN A 37 7.22 -5.73 -15.95
C ASN A 37 7.76 -4.59 -15.06
N PRO A 38 8.54 -3.66 -15.63
CA PRO A 38 9.20 -2.60 -14.84
C PRO A 38 8.21 -1.65 -14.18
N GLU A 39 6.97 -1.55 -14.66
CA GLU A 39 5.95 -0.68 -14.08
C GLU A 39 5.36 -1.25 -12.78
N TYR A 40 5.50 -2.56 -12.54
CA TYR A 40 4.92 -3.22 -11.38
C TYR A 40 5.55 -2.78 -10.05
N GLY A 41 4.69 -2.56 -9.06
CA GLY A 41 5.07 -2.24 -7.69
C GLY A 41 4.66 -0.83 -7.28
N SER A 42 5.24 -0.36 -6.17
CA SER A 42 4.98 0.96 -5.62
C SER A 42 6.21 1.86 -5.65
N ARG A 43 5.97 3.17 -5.50
CA ARG A 43 7.01 4.19 -5.33
C ARG A 43 7.33 4.49 -3.86
N LEU A 44 6.82 3.69 -2.93
CA LEU A 44 7.04 3.89 -1.48
C LEU A 44 8.52 3.81 -1.09
N TYR A 45 9.36 3.12 -1.87
CA TYR A 45 10.80 3.07 -1.63
C TYR A 45 11.47 4.45 -1.74
N GLU A 46 10.90 5.42 -2.47
CA GLU A 46 11.42 6.79 -2.60
C GLU A 46 11.28 7.59 -1.30
N LEU A 47 10.48 7.11 -0.34
CA LEU A 47 10.17 7.78 0.91
C LEU A 47 10.95 7.21 2.11
N ARG A 48 11.72 6.13 1.92
CA ARG A 48 12.42 5.42 3.03
C ARG A 48 13.43 6.29 3.79
N ASP A 49 14.16 7.13 3.07
CA ASP A 49 15.22 7.97 3.63
C ASP A 49 14.78 9.43 3.82
N ARG A 50 13.47 9.70 3.76
CA ARG A 50 12.90 11.03 3.92
C ARG A 50 12.42 11.26 5.35
N THR A 51 12.47 12.51 5.79
CA THR A 51 11.86 12.92 7.06
C THR A 51 10.34 12.78 6.98
N PHE A 52 9.69 12.40 8.09
CA PHE A 52 8.24 12.34 8.17
C PHE A 52 7.63 13.74 8.28
N ASP A 53 7.51 14.42 7.14
CA ASP A 53 6.81 15.70 6.98
C ASP A 53 5.45 15.51 6.28
N ASP A 54 4.64 16.57 6.24
CA ASP A 54 3.33 16.55 5.59
C ASP A 54 3.42 16.20 4.10
N GLU A 55 4.52 16.58 3.45
CA GLU A 55 4.79 16.28 2.04
C GLU A 55 5.05 14.78 1.82
N THR A 56 5.85 14.16 2.67
CA THR A 56 6.13 12.71 2.66
C THR A 56 4.87 11.93 3.00
N LYS A 57 4.06 12.43 3.94
CA LYS A 57 2.76 11.84 4.26
C LYS A 57 1.82 11.87 3.06
N LEU A 58 1.71 13.00 2.37
CA LEU A 58 0.87 13.15 1.18
C LEU A 58 1.33 12.22 0.04
N ARG A 59 2.65 12.17 -0.21
CA ARG A 59 3.22 11.25 -1.21
C ARG A 59 2.99 9.78 -0.87
N ALA A 60 3.10 9.40 0.40
CA ALA A 60 2.84 8.04 0.83
C ALA A 60 1.39 7.63 0.54
N ILE A 61 0.44 8.54 0.78
CA ILE A 61 -0.99 8.34 0.45
C ILE A 61 -1.17 8.21 -1.07
N GLU A 62 -0.62 9.13 -1.85
CA GLU A 62 -0.70 9.12 -3.31
C GLU A 62 -0.14 7.82 -3.90
N TYR A 63 1.09 7.46 -3.54
CA TYR A 63 1.77 6.27 -4.06
C TYR A 63 1.09 4.96 -3.66
N THR A 64 0.48 4.91 -2.47
CA THR A 64 -0.30 3.75 -2.03
C THR A 64 -1.58 3.62 -2.85
N HIS A 65 -2.31 4.73 -3.03
CA HIS A 65 -3.53 4.75 -3.82
C HIS A 65 -3.25 4.39 -5.29
N GLU A 66 -2.24 4.99 -5.90
CA GLU A 66 -1.81 4.72 -7.27
C GLU A 66 -1.49 3.23 -7.46
N ALA A 67 -0.69 2.65 -6.57
CA ALA A 67 -0.26 1.27 -6.68
C ALA A 67 -1.43 0.27 -6.53
N ILE A 68 -2.35 0.52 -5.60
CA ILE A 68 -3.52 -0.36 -5.40
C ILE A 68 -4.47 -0.26 -6.59
N ASP A 69 -4.79 0.95 -7.05
CA ASP A 69 -5.76 1.17 -8.12
C ASP A 69 -5.30 0.62 -9.48
N MET A 70 -3.98 0.63 -9.74
CA MET A 70 -3.40 0.07 -10.96
C MET A 70 -3.27 -1.45 -10.93
N TRP A 71 -2.87 -2.03 -9.80
CA TRP A 71 -2.44 -3.44 -9.76
C TRP A 71 -3.43 -4.39 -9.11
N VAL A 72 -4.38 -3.89 -8.30
CA VAL A 72 -5.34 -4.74 -7.56
C VAL A 72 -6.76 -4.44 -8.04
N ASP A 73 -7.14 -4.99 -9.19
CA ASP A 73 -8.43 -4.71 -9.85
C ASP A 73 -9.66 -5.14 -9.03
N ARG A 74 -9.50 -6.11 -8.11
CA ARG A 74 -10.61 -6.66 -7.31
C ARG A 74 -11.11 -5.71 -6.21
N VAL A 75 -10.31 -4.71 -5.83
CA VAL A 75 -10.65 -3.77 -4.76
C VAL A 75 -10.46 -2.33 -5.19
N ARG A 76 -11.15 -1.44 -4.48
CA ARG A 76 -10.97 -0.01 -4.57
C ARG A 76 -10.41 0.50 -3.25
N CYS A 77 -9.36 1.31 -3.32
CA CYS A 77 -8.82 2.00 -2.17
C CYS A 77 -9.79 3.12 -1.75
N GLU A 78 -10.38 3.03 -0.56
CA GLU A 78 -11.28 4.08 -0.04
C GLU A 78 -10.52 5.11 0.78
N ARG A 79 -9.61 4.63 1.64
CA ARG A 79 -8.86 5.50 2.54
C ARG A 79 -7.49 4.94 2.82
N VAL A 80 -6.49 5.83 2.82
CA VAL A 80 -5.14 5.54 3.29
C VAL A 80 -4.84 6.44 4.46
N ARG A 81 -4.44 5.87 5.59
CA ARG A 81 -3.92 6.59 6.74
C ARG A 81 -2.45 6.26 6.88
N VAL A 82 -1.65 7.27 7.16
CA VAL A 82 -0.22 7.12 7.40
C VAL A 82 0.06 7.72 8.77
N GLU A 83 0.51 6.88 9.68
CA GLU A 83 0.77 7.24 11.06
C GLU A 83 2.23 6.94 11.43
N PRO A 84 2.92 7.86 12.12
CA PRO A 84 4.23 7.57 12.65
C PRO A 84 4.10 6.55 13.79
N HIS A 85 4.88 5.48 13.75
CA HIS A 85 4.94 4.48 14.83
C HIS A 85 6.17 4.71 15.72
N SER A 86 7.31 5.05 15.11
CA SER A 86 8.55 5.42 15.79
C SER A 86 9.35 6.40 14.92
N THR A 87 10.51 6.86 15.41
CA THR A 87 11.40 7.78 14.69
C THR A 87 11.78 7.29 13.29
N GLU A 88 11.82 5.97 13.08
CA GLU A 88 12.31 5.34 11.85
C GLU A 88 11.23 4.54 11.11
N THR A 89 10.03 4.43 11.69
CA THR A 89 8.95 3.61 11.13
C THR A 89 7.64 4.35 11.12
N PHE A 90 7.02 4.40 9.95
CA PHE A 90 5.62 4.74 9.79
C PHE A 90 4.81 3.50 9.39
N VAL A 91 3.55 3.51 9.79
CA VAL A 91 2.55 2.50 9.50
C VAL A 91 1.59 3.08 8.47
N ILE A 92 1.34 2.30 7.42
CA ILE A 92 0.32 2.61 6.43
C ILE A 92 -0.88 1.71 6.72
N GLN A 93 -2.01 2.33 7.03
CA GLN A 93 -3.30 1.67 7.18
C GLN A 93 -4.14 1.93 5.94
N VAL A 94 -4.57 0.85 5.28
CA VAL A 94 -5.39 0.96 4.07
C VAL A 94 -6.77 0.37 4.31
N GLU A 95 -7.80 1.18 4.07
CA GLU A 95 -9.21 0.78 4.02
C GLU A 95 -9.61 0.54 2.56
N VAL A 96 -10.07 -0.68 2.26
CA VAL A 96 -10.43 -1.13 0.92
C VAL A 96 -11.86 -1.66 0.89
N ALA A 97 -12.55 -1.40 -0.23
CA ALA A 97 -13.88 -1.90 -0.54
C ALA A 97 -13.84 -2.77 -1.81
N PRO A 98 -14.78 -3.72 -1.98
CA PRO A 98 -14.83 -4.52 -3.19
C PRO A 98 -15.34 -3.66 -4.34
N ARG A 99 -14.83 -3.90 -5.55
CA ARG A 99 -15.38 -3.28 -6.76
C ARG A 99 -16.66 -3.97 -7.23
#